data_AF-A0A2M6K8B3-F1
#
_entry.id   AF-A0A2M6K8B3-F1
#
_cell.length_a   1.000
_cell.length_b   1.000
_cell.length_c   1.000
_cell.angle_alpha   90.00
_cell.angle_beta   90.00
_cell.angle_gamma   90.00
#
_symmetry.space_group_name_H-M   'P 1'
#
loop_
_entity.id
_entity.type
_entity.pdbx_description
1 polymer ?
#
loop_
_entity_poly.entity_id
_entity_poly.type
_entity_poly.pdbx_seq_one_letter_code
_entity_poly.pdbx_strand_id
1 'polypeptide(L)'
;MKENNDKLLKIFAGLITSEEEARITISQQAEGSDRGEEDSEMEPGGKIIEGVFDGENMIGPDGKQYSVPANYASKSKLVEGDILKLIITARGVFIYKQIGPIERLRQVGVLEKGSDGNFLVSAEGRKWRVLPASVTFFKGNAGDEVVLLIPKTGESQWAAVENIIRKKE
;
A
#
# COMPACT_ATOMS: atom_id res chain seq x y z
N MET A 1 16.30 20.41 -26.95
CA MET A 1 15.76 19.85 -25.68
C MET A 1 14.46 19.08 -25.83
N LYS A 2 13.59 19.34 -26.83
CA LYS A 2 12.33 18.58 -27.01
C LYS A 2 12.51 17.17 -27.62
N GLU A 3 13.47 16.98 -28.52
CA GLU A 3 13.68 15.68 -29.20
C GLU A 3 14.13 14.53 -28.30
N ASN A 4 14.81 14.82 -27.18
CA ASN A 4 15.30 13.77 -26.28
C ASN A 4 14.18 13.18 -25.42
N ASN A 5 13.15 13.97 -25.09
CA ASN A 5 11.97 13.48 -24.38
C ASN A 5 11.09 12.60 -25.27
N ASP A 6 10.96 12.93 -26.55
CA ASP A 6 10.14 12.14 -27.49
C ASP A 6 10.77 10.77 -27.79
N LYS A 7 12.11 10.67 -27.79
CA LYS A 7 12.81 9.37 -27.87
C LYS A 7 12.66 8.55 -26.59
N LEU A 8 12.69 9.18 -25.42
CA LEU A 8 12.42 8.52 -24.14
C LEU A 8 10.98 7.99 -24.08
N LEU A 9 9.99 8.80 -24.48
CA LEU A 9 8.58 8.41 -24.55
C LEU A 9 8.33 7.27 -25.54
N LYS A 10 9.04 7.22 -26.67
CA LYS A 10 8.96 6.10 -27.62
C LYS A 10 9.58 4.80 -27.11
N ILE A 11 10.65 4.89 -26.30
CA ILE A 11 11.25 3.71 -25.66
C ILE A 11 10.34 3.18 -24.55
N PHE A 12 9.71 4.06 -23.76
CA PHE A 12 8.71 3.66 -22.77
C PHE A 12 7.44 3.08 -23.41
N ALA A 13 6.98 3.65 -24.53
CA ALA A 13 5.83 3.14 -25.28
C ALA A 13 6.08 1.78 -25.98
N GLY A 14 7.34 1.41 -26.21
CA GLY A 14 7.72 0.13 -26.84
C GLY A 14 7.97 -1.02 -25.87
N LEU A 15 8.09 -0.75 -24.56
CA LEU A 15 8.38 -1.74 -23.53
C LEU A 15 7.17 -2.11 -22.65
N ILE A 16 6.05 -1.40 -22.82
CA ILE A 16 4.84 -1.59 -22.03
C ILE A 16 3.76 -2.05 -22.99
N THR A 17 3.46 -3.35 -22.96
CA THR A 17 2.25 -3.85 -23.60
C THR A 17 1.05 -3.31 -22.82
N SER A 18 0.09 -2.77 -23.56
CA SER A 18 -1.10 -2.04 -23.10
C SER A 18 -2.07 -2.84 -22.21
N GLU A 19 -1.74 -4.07 -21.83
CA GLU A 19 -2.50 -4.91 -20.90
C GLU A 19 -2.05 -4.78 -19.43
N GLU A 20 -0.86 -4.25 -19.16
CA GLU A 20 -0.25 -4.25 -17.81
C GLU A 20 -0.57 -2.99 -16.99
N GLU A 21 -0.88 -1.86 -17.65
CA GLU A 21 -1.39 -0.66 -16.97
C GLU A 21 -2.86 -0.82 -16.48
N ALA A 22 -3.63 -1.71 -17.11
CA ALA A 22 -5.05 -1.90 -16.83
C ALA A 22 -5.35 -2.68 -15.53
N ARG A 23 -4.38 -3.42 -14.95
CA ARG A 23 -4.61 -4.22 -13.73
C ARG A 23 -4.25 -3.54 -12.41
N ILE A 24 -3.52 -2.41 -12.46
CA ILE A 24 -2.97 -1.74 -11.27
C ILE A 24 -3.65 -0.38 -10.99
N THR A 25 -4.58 0.02 -11.86
CA THR A 25 -5.32 1.28 -11.73
C THR A 25 -6.77 1.00 -11.35
N ILE A 26 -7.05 1.09 -10.04
CA ILE A 26 -8.17 1.89 -9.53
C ILE A 26 -9.52 1.61 -10.21
N SER A 27 -10.32 0.76 -9.58
CA SER A 27 -11.78 0.92 -9.51
C SER A 27 -12.14 1.93 -8.41
N GLN A 28 -11.54 3.13 -8.40
CA GLN A 28 -12.12 4.29 -7.72
C GLN A 28 -12.96 5.03 -8.75
N GLN A 29 -14.24 4.66 -8.79
CA GLN A 29 -15.33 5.62 -8.84
C GLN A 29 -16.61 4.89 -8.45
N ALA A 30 -16.88 4.83 -7.14
CA ALA A 30 -18.21 4.72 -6.56
C ALA A 30 -18.09 4.99 -5.05
N GLU A 31 -17.94 6.26 -4.67
CA GLU A 31 -18.43 6.68 -3.36
C GLU A 31 -19.95 6.84 -3.49
N GLY A 32 -20.70 6.12 -2.64
CA GLY A 32 -22.11 6.39 -2.41
C GLY A 32 -23.03 5.17 -2.51
N SER A 33 -23.62 4.81 -1.38
CA SER A 33 -24.78 3.92 -1.16
C SER A 33 -24.62 2.41 -1.45
N ASP A 34 -24.70 1.65 -0.35
CA ASP A 34 -25.38 0.36 -0.20
C ASP A 34 -25.84 -0.32 -1.51
N ARG A 35 -25.11 -1.37 -1.92
CA ARG A 35 -25.65 -2.64 -2.46
C ARG A 35 -24.55 -3.56 -3.00
N GLY A 36 -24.63 -4.82 -2.57
CA GLY A 36 -24.35 -5.97 -3.42
C GLY A 36 -22.89 -6.42 -3.44
N GLU A 37 -22.67 -7.60 -2.86
CA GLU A 37 -21.54 -8.47 -3.20
C GLU A 37 -21.53 -8.69 -4.72
N GLU A 38 -20.66 -7.97 -5.44
CA GLU A 38 -20.28 -8.37 -6.79
C GLU A 38 -19.26 -9.49 -6.65
N ASP A 39 -19.79 -10.71 -6.57
CA ASP A 39 -19.06 -11.93 -6.92
C ASP A 39 -18.67 -11.82 -8.39
N SER A 40 -17.52 -11.20 -8.65
CA SER A 40 -16.88 -11.24 -9.96
C SER A 40 -16.72 -12.71 -10.33
N GLU A 41 -17.42 -13.15 -11.37
CA GLU A 41 -17.38 -14.51 -11.93
C GLU A 41 -15.93 -15.01 -11.94
N MET A 42 -15.60 -15.88 -10.98
CA MET A 42 -14.27 -16.44 -10.89
C MET A 42 -14.05 -17.37 -12.07
N GLU A 43 -12.95 -17.17 -12.79
CA GLU A 43 -12.42 -18.16 -13.70
C GLU A 43 -12.34 -19.53 -12.98
N PRO A 44 -12.85 -20.62 -13.57
CA PRO A 44 -12.84 -21.93 -12.94
C PRO A 44 -11.39 -22.31 -12.57
N GLY A 45 -11.15 -22.48 -11.26
CA GLY A 45 -9.82 -22.81 -10.70
C GLY A 45 -9.14 -21.69 -9.89
N GLY A 46 -9.75 -20.53 -9.73
CA GLY A 46 -9.27 -19.50 -8.80
C GLY A 46 -9.45 -19.88 -7.32
N LYS A 47 -8.60 -19.35 -6.44
CA LYS A 47 -8.71 -19.48 -4.97
C LYS A 47 -8.88 -18.10 -4.33
N ILE A 48 -9.83 -17.99 -3.40
CA ILE A 48 -10.01 -16.80 -2.55
C ILE A 48 -9.53 -17.12 -1.14
N ILE A 49 -8.81 -16.17 -0.55
CA ILE A 49 -8.29 -16.23 0.81
C ILE A 49 -8.53 -14.88 1.46
N GLU A 50 -9.08 -14.87 2.65
CA GLU A 50 -9.16 -13.67 3.48
C GLU A 50 -8.07 -13.73 4.55
N GLY A 51 -7.55 -12.57 4.95
CA GLY A 51 -6.48 -12.53 5.94
C GLY A 51 -6.25 -11.12 6.48
N VAL A 52 -5.36 -11.03 7.47
CA VAL A 52 -5.06 -9.79 8.18
C VAL A 52 -3.71 -9.26 7.73
N PHE A 53 -3.64 -7.97 7.39
CA PHE A 53 -2.39 -7.31 7.03
C PHE A 53 -1.50 -7.09 8.26
N ASP A 54 -0.22 -7.47 8.17
CA ASP A 54 0.76 -7.37 9.27
C ASP A 54 1.76 -6.19 9.12
N GLY A 55 1.58 -5.36 8.08
CA GLY A 55 2.50 -4.28 7.71
C GLY A 55 3.30 -4.53 6.43
N GLU A 56 3.55 -5.79 6.06
CA GLU A 56 4.23 -6.18 4.81
C GLU A 56 3.54 -7.35 4.07
N ASN A 57 2.86 -8.21 4.81
CA ASN A 57 2.20 -9.42 4.37
C ASN A 57 0.73 -9.47 4.80
N MET A 58 -0.03 -10.35 4.17
CA MET A 58 -1.33 -10.79 4.63
C MET A 58 -1.18 -12.16 5.28
N ILE A 59 -1.70 -12.30 6.50
CA ILE A 59 -1.73 -13.56 7.25
C ILE A 59 -3.07 -14.24 7.01
N GLY A 60 -3.05 -15.40 6.35
CA GLY A 60 -4.24 -16.22 6.13
C GLY A 60 -4.70 -16.96 7.40
N PRO A 61 -5.89 -17.58 7.38
CA PRO A 61 -6.44 -18.31 8.53
C PRO A 61 -5.64 -19.56 8.90
N ASP A 62 -4.84 -20.08 7.97
CA ASP A 62 -3.89 -21.18 8.15
C ASP A 62 -2.54 -20.72 8.72
N GLY A 63 -2.39 -19.43 9.04
CA GLY A 63 -1.14 -18.82 9.48
C GLY A 63 -0.13 -18.60 8.36
N LYS A 64 -0.50 -18.92 7.10
CA LYS A 64 0.38 -18.71 5.96
C LYS A 64 0.49 -17.23 5.64
N GLN A 65 1.71 -16.80 5.34
CA GLN A 65 2.02 -15.42 4.96
C GLN A 65 1.98 -15.26 3.44
N TYR A 66 1.36 -14.17 3.00
CA TYR A 66 1.25 -13.79 1.60
C TYR A 66 1.80 -12.38 1.43
N SER A 67 2.94 -12.23 0.76
CA SER A 67 3.59 -10.93 0.60
C SER A 67 2.70 -9.95 -0.19
N VAL A 68 2.48 -8.77 0.38
CA VAL A 68 1.67 -7.72 -0.23
C VAL A 68 2.60 -6.75 -0.97
N PRO A 69 2.32 -6.41 -2.24
CA PRO A 69 3.15 -5.46 -2.97
C PRO A 69 3.24 -4.10 -2.25
N ALA A 70 4.46 -3.64 -1.98
CA ALA A 70 4.70 -2.40 -1.22
C ALA A 70 4.01 -1.17 -1.81
N ASN A 71 3.88 -1.09 -3.14
CA ASN A 71 3.18 -0.01 -3.84
C ASN A 71 1.67 -0.03 -3.62
N TYR A 72 1.07 -1.23 -3.54
CA TYR A 72 -0.35 -1.36 -3.23
C TYR A 72 -0.61 -0.97 -1.78
N ALA A 73 0.22 -1.44 -0.86
CA ALA A 73 0.12 -1.12 0.55
C ALA A 73 0.31 0.38 0.84
N SER A 74 1.29 1.03 0.19
CA SER A 74 1.52 2.47 0.33
C SER A 74 0.39 3.31 -0.25
N LYS A 75 -0.06 3.01 -1.47
CA LYS A 75 -1.12 3.76 -2.17
C LYS A 75 -2.48 3.63 -1.47
N SER A 76 -2.79 2.45 -0.95
CA SER A 76 -4.03 2.18 -0.22
C SER A 76 -3.94 2.57 1.26
N LYS A 77 -2.75 2.98 1.72
CA LYS A 77 -2.46 3.35 3.13
C LYS A 77 -2.90 2.25 4.09
N LEU A 78 -2.52 1.01 3.79
CA LEU A 78 -2.90 -0.16 4.59
C LEU A 78 -2.28 -0.07 5.98
N VAL A 79 -3.09 -0.31 7.00
CA VAL A 79 -2.70 -0.31 8.41
C VAL A 79 -2.69 -1.74 8.92
N GLU A 80 -1.71 -2.08 9.77
CA GLU A 80 -1.66 -3.37 10.44
C GLU A 80 -3.00 -3.67 11.14
N GLY A 81 -3.59 -4.82 10.85
CA GLY A 81 -4.95 -5.19 11.27
C GLY A 81 -6.03 -5.04 10.20
N ASP A 82 -5.74 -4.43 9.05
CA ASP A 82 -6.67 -4.37 7.92
C ASP A 82 -6.99 -5.77 7.38
N ILE A 83 -8.26 -6.01 7.08
CA ILE A 83 -8.73 -7.25 6.46
C ILE A 83 -8.61 -7.14 4.94
N LEU A 84 -7.87 -8.07 4.36
CA LEU A 84 -7.62 -8.18 2.93
C LEU A 84 -8.25 -9.45 2.38
N LYS A 85 -8.70 -9.37 1.12
CA LYS A 85 -9.09 -10.48 0.27
C LYS A 85 -8.02 -10.67 -0.79
N LEU A 86 -7.39 -11.85 -0.79
CA LEU A 86 -6.47 -12.31 -1.83
C LEU A 86 -7.21 -13.24 -2.79
N ILE A 87 -7.21 -12.87 -4.06
CA ILE A 87 -7.71 -13.70 -5.16
C ILE A 87 -6.49 -14.21 -5.93
N ILE A 88 -6.30 -15.52 -5.92
CA ILE A 88 -5.29 -16.22 -6.72
C ILE A 88 -6.00 -16.74 -7.97
N THR A 89 -5.71 -16.12 -9.11
CA THR A 89 -6.29 -16.54 -10.39
C THR A 89 -5.76 -17.90 -10.83
N ALA A 90 -6.45 -18.58 -11.76
CA ALA A 90 -5.98 -19.85 -12.33
C ALA A 90 -4.58 -19.77 -12.99
N ARG A 91 -4.14 -18.56 -13.36
CA ARG A 91 -2.78 -18.29 -13.89
C ARG A 91 -1.73 -18.04 -12.80
N GLY A 92 -2.10 -18.15 -11.52
CA GLY A 92 -1.21 -17.90 -10.39
C GLY A 92 -0.96 -16.41 -10.09
N VAL A 93 -1.74 -15.49 -10.69
CA VAL A 93 -1.66 -14.05 -10.38
C VAL A 93 -2.38 -13.75 -9.07
N PHE A 94 -1.74 -12.95 -8.21
CA PHE A 94 -2.24 -12.58 -6.89
C PHE A 94 -2.86 -11.19 -6.96
N ILE A 95 -4.12 -11.05 -6.58
CA ILE A 95 -4.85 -9.80 -6.56
C ILE A 95 -5.32 -9.54 -5.14
N TYR A 96 -4.89 -8.43 -4.55
CA TYR A 96 -5.29 -8.02 -3.21
C TYR A 96 -6.37 -6.94 -3.26
N LYS A 97 -7.38 -7.07 -2.40
CA LYS A 97 -8.40 -6.06 -2.16
C LYS A 97 -8.54 -5.84 -0.66
N GLN A 98 -8.51 -4.59 -0.20
CA GLN A 98 -8.92 -4.27 1.16
C GLN A 98 -10.44 -4.40 1.26
N ILE A 99 -10.90 -5.18 2.23
CA ILE A 99 -12.33 -5.45 2.44
C ILE A 99 -12.82 -5.04 3.84
N GLY A 100 -11.91 -4.78 4.78
CA GLY A 100 -12.25 -4.30 6.12
C GLY A 100 -11.14 -3.45 6.70
N PRO A 101 -11.17 -2.12 6.58
CA PRO A 101 -10.20 -1.25 7.24
C PRO A 101 -10.38 -1.31 8.76
N ILE A 102 -9.29 -1.35 9.52
CA ILE A 102 -9.33 -1.23 10.99
C ILE A 102 -9.58 0.22 11.41
N GLU A 103 -10.18 0.42 12.60
CA GLU A 103 -10.24 1.75 13.21
C GLU A 103 -8.82 2.29 13.41
N ARG A 104 -8.59 3.53 12.98
CA ARG A 104 -7.26 4.15 12.92
C ARG A 104 -7.24 5.53 13.54
N LEU A 105 -6.09 5.90 14.10
CA LEU A 105 -5.80 7.23 14.62
C LEU A 105 -4.76 7.91 13.73
N ARG A 106 -4.89 9.23 13.63
CA ARG A 106 -3.88 10.07 12.99
C ARG A 106 -2.87 10.49 14.06
N GLN A 107 -1.59 10.33 13.76
CA GLN A 107 -0.52 10.75 14.64
C GLN A 107 0.56 11.48 13.83
N VAL A 108 1.10 12.55 14.39
CA VAL A 108 2.18 13.31 13.75
C VAL A 108 3.51 12.86 14.34
N GLY A 109 4.49 12.63 13.48
CA GLY A 109 5.85 12.27 13.86
C GLY A 109 6.90 12.87 12.96
N VAL A 110 8.16 12.54 13.22
CA VAL A 110 9.31 13.01 12.44
C VAL A 110 9.93 11.84 11.71
N LEU A 111 10.16 11.99 10.40
CA LEU A 111 10.82 10.98 9.59
C LEU A 111 12.29 10.85 9.97
N GLU A 112 12.72 9.63 10.19
CA GLU A 112 14.09 9.23 10.44
C GLU A 112 14.51 8.17 9.41
N LYS A 113 15.81 8.13 9.13
CA LYS A 113 16.41 7.07 8.33
C LYS A 113 17.31 6.23 9.24
N GLY A 114 16.97 4.95 9.38
CA GLY A 114 17.76 3.97 10.11
C GLY A 114 19.11 3.73 9.44
N SER A 115 20.07 3.24 10.23
CA SER A 115 21.41 2.87 9.75
C SER A 115 21.40 1.71 8.75
N ASP A 116 20.36 0.88 8.79
CA ASP A 116 20.06 -0.22 7.88
C ASP A 116 19.38 0.23 6.58
N GLY A 117 19.09 1.53 6.44
CA GLY A 117 18.38 2.10 5.29
C GLY A 117 16.86 2.03 5.39
N ASN A 118 16.30 1.47 6.46
CA ASN A 118 14.87 1.47 6.71
C ASN A 118 14.40 2.86 7.14
N PHE A 119 13.14 3.20 6.81
CA PHE A 119 12.53 4.43 7.26
C PHE A 119 11.73 4.20 8.53
N LEU A 120 11.93 5.07 9.50
CA LEU A 120 11.26 5.06 10.79
C LEU A 120 10.60 6.42 11.01
N VAL A 121 9.49 6.46 11.72
CA VAL A 121 8.88 7.73 12.16
C VAL A 121 8.78 7.72 13.67
N SER A 122 9.42 8.69 14.31
CA SER A 122 9.37 8.88 15.76
C SER A 122 8.17 9.75 16.13
N ALA A 123 7.28 9.22 16.98
CA ALA A 123 6.09 9.92 17.47
C ALA A 123 5.79 9.48 18.91
N GLU A 124 5.52 10.44 19.82
CA GLU A 124 5.15 10.18 21.23
C GLU A 124 6.07 9.19 21.97
N GLY A 125 7.38 9.23 21.70
CA GLY A 125 8.35 8.33 22.32
C GLY A 125 8.36 6.89 21.77
N ARG A 126 7.56 6.61 20.75
CA ARG A 126 7.56 5.35 19.98
C ARG A 126 8.15 5.56 18.59
N LYS A 127 8.67 4.48 18.00
CA LYS A 127 9.16 4.45 16.62
C LYS A 127 8.28 3.52 15.80
N TRP A 128 7.79 4.04 14.67
CA TRP A 128 6.95 3.31 13.74
C TRP A 128 7.75 2.96 12.49
N ARG A 129 7.68 1.71 12.04
CA ARG A 129 8.18 1.31 10.72
C ARG A 129 7.21 1.82 9.66
N VAL A 130 7.75 2.38 8.59
CA VAL A 130 6.95 2.85 7.45
C VAL A 130 7.49 2.27 6.15
N LEU A 131 6.60 2.03 5.20
CA LEU A 131 7.00 1.48 3.90
C LEU A 131 7.86 2.48 3.12
N PRO A 132 9.04 2.06 2.60
CA PRO A 132 9.89 2.92 1.78
C PRO A 132 9.16 3.49 0.55
N ALA A 133 8.25 2.71 -0.04
CA ALA A 133 7.44 3.12 -1.18
C ALA A 133 6.60 4.39 -0.87
N SER A 134 6.07 4.51 0.35
CA SER A 134 5.34 5.71 0.78
C SER A 134 6.27 6.93 0.87
N VAL A 135 7.45 6.75 1.46
CA VAL A 135 8.43 7.83 1.62
C VAL A 135 8.92 8.33 0.26
N THR A 136 9.22 7.41 -0.67
CA THR A 136 9.62 7.75 -2.04
C THR A 136 8.50 8.48 -2.79
N PHE A 137 7.25 8.04 -2.65
CA PHE A 137 6.10 8.69 -3.30
C PHE A 137 5.94 10.16 -2.88
N PHE A 138 6.00 10.43 -1.57
CA PHE A 138 5.93 11.81 -1.04
C PHE A 138 7.26 12.58 -1.15
N LYS A 139 8.35 11.91 -1.57
CA LYS A 139 9.73 12.43 -1.61
C LYS A 139 10.12 13.05 -0.26
N GLY A 140 9.90 12.30 0.82
CA GLY A 140 10.25 12.70 2.18
C GLY A 140 11.74 12.55 2.46
N ASN A 141 12.26 13.45 3.28
CA ASN A 141 13.63 13.43 3.80
C ASN A 141 13.63 13.31 5.33
N ALA A 142 14.74 12.83 5.90
CA ALA A 142 14.89 12.79 7.35
C ALA A 142 14.72 14.22 7.94
N GLY A 143 13.93 14.32 9.00
CA GLY A 143 13.55 15.60 9.63
C GLY A 143 12.22 16.18 9.14
N ASP A 144 11.64 15.66 8.05
CA ASP A 144 10.30 16.05 7.61
C ASP A 144 9.23 15.58 8.61
N GLU A 145 8.15 16.33 8.69
CA GLU A 145 7.00 15.97 9.50
C GLU A 145 6.11 15.00 8.72
N VAL A 146 5.69 13.92 9.36
CA VAL A 146 4.91 12.84 8.75
C VAL A 146 3.61 12.67 9.50
N VAL A 147 2.50 12.63 8.75
CA VAL A 147 1.20 12.24 9.29
C VAL A 147 1.04 10.74 9.06
N LEU A 148 0.97 10.00 10.16
CA LEU A 148 0.79 8.55 10.21
C LEU A 148 -0.67 8.18 10.42
N LEU A 149 -1.07 7.02 9.90
CA LEU A 149 -2.23 6.26 10.31
C LEU A 149 -1.74 5.02 11.05
N ILE A 150 -2.18 4.90 12.31
CA ILE A 150 -1.88 3.78 13.20
C ILE A 150 -3.19 3.12 13.65
N PRO A 151 -3.20 1.83 13.99
CA PRO A 151 -4.40 1.22 14.53
C PRO A 151 -4.78 1.88 15.86
N LYS A 152 -6.07 2.14 16.06
CA LYS A 152 -6.59 2.75 17.29
C LYS A 152 -6.47 1.81 18.50
N THR A 153 -6.49 0.51 18.23
CA THR A 153 -6.43 -0.56 19.22
C THR A 153 -5.45 -1.64 18.78
N GLY A 154 -4.80 -2.29 19.75
CA GLY A 154 -3.81 -3.33 19.49
C GLY A 154 -2.38 -2.82 19.53
N GLU A 155 -1.43 -3.75 19.54
CA GLU A 155 -0.02 -3.44 19.35
C GLU A 155 0.29 -3.51 17.85
N SER A 156 1.11 -2.57 17.38
CA SER A 156 1.55 -2.53 15.99
C SER A 156 2.96 -1.97 15.93
N GLN A 157 3.74 -2.49 14.99
CA GLN A 157 5.09 -2.01 14.71
C GLN A 157 5.11 -1.10 13.46
N TRP A 158 4.06 -1.15 12.65
CA TRP A 158 3.95 -0.48 11.38
C TRP A 158 2.95 0.66 11.40
N ALA A 159 3.23 1.70 10.63
CA ALA A 159 2.29 2.78 10.38
C ALA A 159 2.19 3.07 8.89
N ALA A 160 0.97 3.38 8.43
CA ALA A 160 0.79 3.87 7.08
C ALA A 160 1.09 5.37 7.03
N VAL A 161 1.80 5.82 6.00
CA VAL A 161 2.03 7.25 5.78
C VAL A 161 0.84 7.84 5.04
N GLU A 162 0.13 8.75 5.70
CA GLU A 162 -0.96 9.50 5.06
C GLU A 162 -0.42 10.64 4.19
N ASN A 163 0.57 11.36 4.72
CA ASN A 163 1.18 12.53 4.09
C ASN A 163 2.55 12.85 4.71
N ILE A 164 3.42 13.55 3.96
CA ILE A 164 4.67 14.13 4.45
C ILE A 164 4.66 15.63 4.20
N ILE A 165 4.83 16.41 5.27
CA ILE A 165 4.95 17.86 5.25
C ILE A 165 6.44 18.20 5.30
N ARG A 166 6.95 18.69 4.17
CA ARG A 166 8.35 19.11 4.08
C ARG A 166 8.55 20.39 4.88
N LYS A 167 9.57 20.41 5.73
CA LYS A 167 10.03 21.69 6.27
C LYS A 167 10.66 22.46 5.12
N LYS A 168 10.05 23.59 4.75
CA LYS A 168 10.71 24.56 3.88
C LYS A 168 11.90 25.11 4.65
N GLU A 169 13.10 24.93 4.10
CA GLU A 169 14.25 25.79 4.41
C GLU A 169 13.96 27.22 3.92
#